data_AF-A0A2U0RVA8-F1
#
_entry.id   AF-A0A2U0RVA8-F1
#
_cell.length_a   1.000
_cell.length_b   1.000
_cell.length_c   1.000
_cell.angle_alpha   90.00
_cell.angle_beta   90.00
_cell.angle_gamma   90.00
#
_symmetry.space_group_name_H-M   'P 1'
#
loop_
_entity.id
_entity.type
_entity.pdbx_description
1 polymer ?
#
loop_
_entity_poly.entity_id
_entity_poly.type
_entity_poly.pdbx_seq_one_letter_code
_entity_poly.pdbx_strand_id
1 'polypeptide(L)'
;MKFNLNKITVSLSRTFLITLLVFGLTQVAVTQVFAQAPGLIIFINSDTTWTKADSPRTLTGPVFVSNGATLTIESGVSVDCNGYYLLVNGTLRVIGSAQEKIRISKIERFEFTEFSEGWNEQTGSGSILENAIIGCGLTAGSIPLRVIGCVFDGDVTVGGSSVISGCSLGDLKCEGSLCVLDSIINGGVNAENSVISNNIIEEHVYSGNNSVVSYNTIGGIVHGREILNNNITGTYQIIEGHVNVVSGTIVSNNTIVGRVTVRGEAIVSNNWIQGNYTMIIKDLVGYMGMRSSVAVYYGAINVQGGSPLICNNFVDGGITTSIDESSPIIINNTVINSGIFIPCPMSDTEYIYSRVPSVGDGGSPEICHNTVDGIIKVDADSCKISGNTATEISIVEGQAHIYDNAVNDGEGIRVFKGDVIIEGNYLYNNTFGIRGSGEIKNNTIIGSRLGLSTGGSSIVRNNTVIDCDTGVKIIGDELVTFERNRLYNDTVGITVSSKANITNNTISDTEVAVILYNYASVTISYNNIVNYSNHSISLGGTSGSNLDVAYNWWGTVDAQAINISMRDYKYDFNLGKVSFTPFLTEPNPQATSDTVPEFPSWIILPLFLVATVAVVSVRKKSMWRNRA
;
A
#
# COMPACT_ATOMS: atom_id res chain seq x y z
N MET A 1 -100.41 21.41 18.37
CA MET A 1 -100.03 19.99 18.28
C MET A 1 -98.62 19.85 18.84
N LYS A 2 -98.45 19.08 19.92
CA LYS A 2 -97.17 18.88 20.63
C LYS A 2 -96.20 18.05 19.79
N PHE A 3 -94.94 18.46 19.68
CA PHE A 3 -93.79 17.53 19.69
C PHE A 3 -92.66 18.15 20.52
N ASN A 4 -92.14 17.35 21.43
CA ASN A 4 -91.34 17.73 22.60
C ASN A 4 -89.85 17.57 22.25
N LEU A 5 -89.07 18.66 22.23
CA LEU A 5 -87.65 18.68 21.80
C LEU A 5 -86.65 18.09 22.80
N ASN A 6 -87.10 17.51 23.92
CA ASN A 6 -86.23 17.10 25.04
C ASN A 6 -85.71 15.65 25.01
N LYS A 7 -85.69 14.96 23.86
CA LYS A 7 -85.24 13.55 23.78
C LYS A 7 -84.06 13.25 22.83
N ILE A 8 -83.51 14.22 22.11
CA ILE A 8 -82.45 13.96 21.10
C ILE A 8 -81.06 14.49 21.53
N THR A 9 -80.96 15.35 22.54
CA THR A 9 -79.67 15.93 22.99
C THR A 9 -78.94 15.15 24.10
N VAL A 10 -79.51 14.06 24.63
CA VAL A 10 -78.91 13.27 25.74
C VAL A 10 -78.25 11.95 25.27
N SER A 11 -78.48 11.53 24.02
CA SER A 11 -77.96 10.25 23.50
C SER A 11 -76.65 10.36 22.71
N LEU A 12 -76.25 11.54 22.26
CA LEU A 12 -74.97 11.73 21.53
C LEU A 12 -73.79 12.11 22.45
N SER A 13 -74.02 12.67 23.63
CA SER A 13 -72.92 12.98 24.57
C SER A 13 -72.47 11.77 25.41
N ARG A 14 -73.37 10.80 25.66
CA ARG A 14 -73.05 9.59 26.43
C ARG A 14 -72.21 8.59 25.63
N THR A 15 -72.48 8.42 24.33
CA THR A 15 -71.71 7.50 23.50
C THR A 15 -70.32 8.06 23.19
N PHE A 16 -70.17 9.38 23.04
CA PHE A 16 -68.87 10.04 22.81
C PHE A 16 -68.00 10.10 24.08
N LEU A 17 -68.59 10.24 25.28
CA LEU A 17 -67.84 10.15 26.54
C LEU A 17 -67.39 8.70 26.86
N ILE A 18 -68.16 7.68 26.46
CA ILE A 18 -67.81 6.28 26.73
C ILE A 18 -66.70 5.80 25.78
N THR A 19 -66.65 6.23 24.53
CA THR A 19 -65.48 5.95 23.66
C THR A 19 -64.21 6.69 24.09
N LEU A 20 -64.33 7.91 24.66
CA LEU A 20 -63.18 8.61 25.23
C LEU A 20 -62.66 7.95 26.53
N LEU A 21 -63.57 7.36 27.33
CA LEU A 21 -63.20 6.64 28.56
C LEU A 21 -62.56 5.26 28.28
N VAL A 22 -62.98 4.57 27.21
CA VAL A 22 -62.51 3.20 26.91
C VAL A 22 -61.19 3.18 26.13
N PHE A 23 -60.87 4.22 25.35
CA PHE A 23 -59.53 4.38 24.74
C PHE A 23 -58.49 5.04 25.68
N GLY A 24 -58.92 5.64 26.80
CA GLY A 24 -58.03 6.19 27.83
C GLY A 24 -57.49 5.15 28.84
N LEU A 25 -57.86 3.87 28.69
CA LEU A 25 -57.60 2.79 29.65
C LEU A 25 -56.78 1.62 29.10
N THR A 26 -56.12 1.78 27.94
CA THR A 26 -54.96 0.93 27.63
C THR A 26 -53.82 1.35 28.52
N GLN A 27 -53.47 0.46 29.45
CA GLN A 27 -52.33 0.53 30.35
C GLN A 27 -51.08 1.00 29.59
N VAL A 28 -50.79 2.29 29.68
CA VAL A 28 -49.40 2.74 29.74
C VAL A 28 -48.91 2.11 31.02
N ALA A 29 -48.18 1.00 30.91
CA ALA A 29 -47.23 0.63 31.93
C ALA A 29 -46.29 1.82 32.03
N VAL A 30 -46.65 2.79 32.87
CA VAL A 30 -45.69 3.73 33.40
C VAL A 30 -44.73 2.81 34.12
N THR A 31 -43.60 2.50 33.49
CA THR A 31 -42.41 2.18 34.24
C THR A 31 -42.31 3.33 35.22
N GLN A 32 -42.67 3.07 36.48
CA GLN A 32 -42.33 3.97 37.55
C GLN A 32 -40.81 3.96 37.53
N VAL A 33 -40.24 4.92 36.79
CA VAL A 33 -38.90 5.39 37.07
C VAL A 33 -39.06 5.97 38.45
N PHE A 34 -38.71 5.18 39.46
CA PHE A 34 -38.45 5.72 40.78
C PHE A 34 -37.29 6.69 40.58
N ALA A 35 -37.59 7.96 40.27
CA ALA A 35 -36.68 9.03 40.64
C ALA A 35 -36.60 8.96 42.15
N GLN A 36 -35.51 8.37 42.64
CA GLN A 36 -35.16 8.36 44.06
C GLN A 36 -35.27 9.80 44.55
N ALA A 37 -35.99 10.02 45.66
CA ALA A 37 -36.03 11.34 46.28
C ALA A 37 -34.58 11.83 46.40
N PRO A 38 -34.22 13.04 45.89
CA PRO A 38 -32.83 13.47 45.89
C PRO A 38 -32.35 13.47 47.34
N GLY A 39 -31.43 12.55 47.67
CA GLY A 39 -30.79 12.58 48.98
C GLY A 39 -30.17 13.96 49.21
N LEU A 40 -30.10 14.39 50.47
CA LEU A 40 -29.39 15.62 50.83
C LEU A 40 -27.95 15.54 50.31
N ILE A 41 -27.52 16.58 49.57
CA ILE A 41 -26.14 16.68 49.07
C ILE A 41 -25.18 16.67 50.28
N ILE A 42 -24.22 15.75 50.24
CA ILE A 42 -23.16 15.59 51.22
C ILE A 42 -21.98 16.47 50.78
N PHE A 43 -21.76 17.57 51.49
CA PHE A 43 -20.66 18.50 51.21
C PHE A 43 -19.39 18.07 51.98
N ILE A 44 -18.28 17.93 51.26
CA ILE A 44 -16.93 17.84 51.84
C ILE A 44 -16.29 19.22 51.75
N ASN A 45 -16.41 20.01 52.82
CA ASN A 45 -15.96 21.40 52.89
C ASN A 45 -14.57 21.58 53.54
N SER A 46 -13.96 20.50 53.98
CA SER A 46 -12.60 20.45 54.54
C SER A 46 -12.00 19.09 54.25
N ASP A 47 -10.66 18.99 54.36
CA ASP A 47 -9.96 17.73 54.16
C ASP A 47 -10.58 16.60 54.97
N THR A 48 -10.92 15.51 54.27
CA THR A 48 -11.65 14.38 54.81
C THR A 48 -11.03 13.09 54.30
N THR A 49 -10.84 12.12 55.20
CA THR A 49 -10.32 10.80 54.86
C THR A 49 -11.39 9.73 55.11
N TRP A 50 -11.62 8.87 54.12
CA TRP A 50 -12.37 7.63 54.27
C TRP A 50 -11.40 6.48 54.42
N THR A 51 -11.56 5.74 55.51
CA THR A 51 -10.65 4.65 55.90
C THR A 51 -11.35 3.30 55.73
N LYS A 52 -10.57 2.22 55.70
CA LYS A 52 -11.12 0.86 55.58
C LYS A 52 -12.12 0.50 56.69
N ALA A 53 -11.97 1.09 57.88
CA ALA A 53 -12.91 0.88 58.99
C ALA A 53 -14.32 1.43 58.68
N ASP A 54 -14.44 2.35 57.73
CA ASP A 54 -15.71 2.95 57.30
C ASP A 54 -16.45 2.09 56.25
N SER A 55 -15.93 0.91 55.91
CA SER A 55 -16.43 0.11 54.79
C SER A 55 -17.45 -0.97 55.21
N PRO A 56 -18.54 -1.19 54.43
CA PRO A 56 -18.93 -0.41 53.26
C PRO A 56 -19.57 0.93 53.65
N ARG A 57 -19.15 2.02 52.98
CA ARG A 57 -19.74 3.34 53.14
C ARG A 57 -20.89 3.49 52.13
N THR A 58 -22.13 3.42 52.61
CA THR A 58 -23.31 3.66 51.76
C THR A 58 -23.65 5.15 51.73
N LEU A 59 -23.69 5.74 50.54
CA LEU A 59 -24.07 7.14 50.37
C LEU A 59 -25.58 7.33 50.58
N THR A 60 -25.96 8.36 51.35
CA THR A 60 -27.36 8.75 51.60
C THR A 60 -27.84 9.86 50.67
N GLY A 61 -26.93 10.45 49.90
CA GLY A 61 -27.19 11.47 48.88
C GLY A 61 -25.94 11.70 48.02
N PRO A 62 -26.02 12.57 47.01
CA PRO A 62 -24.88 12.91 46.16
C PRO A 62 -23.74 13.52 46.98
N VAL A 63 -22.49 13.25 46.59
CA VAL A 63 -21.31 13.81 47.26
C VAL A 63 -20.71 14.93 46.41
N PHE A 64 -20.47 16.08 47.05
CA PHE A 64 -19.81 17.24 46.46
C PHE A 64 -18.53 17.55 47.22
N VAL A 65 -17.37 17.44 46.55
CA VAL A 65 -16.08 17.86 47.11
C VAL A 65 -15.86 19.32 46.78
N SER A 66 -15.94 20.19 47.80
CA SER A 66 -15.85 21.63 47.62
C SER A 66 -14.45 22.07 47.20
N ASN A 67 -14.36 23.22 46.52
CA ASN A 67 -13.09 23.85 46.16
C ASN A 67 -12.22 24.06 47.42
N GLY A 68 -10.92 23.72 47.32
CA GLY A 68 -9.96 23.79 48.42
C GLY A 68 -10.02 22.64 49.42
N ALA A 69 -10.99 21.73 49.32
CA ALA A 69 -11.07 20.54 50.16
C ALA A 69 -10.49 19.31 49.45
N THR A 70 -9.83 18.44 50.21
CA THR A 70 -9.35 17.14 49.73
C THR A 70 -10.20 16.00 50.28
N LEU A 71 -10.77 15.18 49.40
CA LEU A 71 -11.29 13.87 49.79
C LEU A 71 -10.22 12.79 49.53
N THR A 72 -9.76 12.14 50.59
CA THR A 72 -8.84 10.99 50.50
C THR A 72 -9.62 9.70 50.76
N ILE A 73 -9.52 8.73 49.85
CA ILE A 73 -10.09 7.39 50.01
C ILE A 73 -8.91 6.41 50.09
N GLU A 74 -8.74 5.77 51.23
CA GLU A 74 -7.61 4.88 51.48
C GLU A 74 -7.82 3.46 50.94
N SER A 75 -6.72 2.71 50.87
CA SER A 75 -6.70 1.33 50.37
C SER A 75 -7.72 0.43 51.08
N GLY A 76 -8.37 -0.44 50.30
CA GLY A 76 -9.36 -1.40 50.80
C GLY A 76 -10.74 -0.81 51.10
N VAL A 77 -10.96 0.49 50.91
CA VAL A 77 -12.28 1.09 51.12
C VAL A 77 -13.30 0.59 50.10
N SER A 78 -14.52 0.31 50.56
CA SER A 78 -15.68 0.02 49.71
C SER A 78 -16.75 1.10 49.88
N VAL A 79 -17.16 1.71 48.77
CA VAL A 79 -18.21 2.73 48.69
C VAL A 79 -19.37 2.19 47.86
N ASP A 80 -20.56 2.17 48.44
CA ASP A 80 -21.82 1.94 47.72
C ASP A 80 -22.48 3.30 47.51
N CYS A 81 -22.42 3.81 46.28
CA CYS A 81 -22.97 5.11 45.94
C CYS A 81 -24.51 5.12 45.88
N ASN A 82 -25.16 3.95 45.94
CA ASN A 82 -26.61 3.81 46.00
C ASN A 82 -27.36 4.62 44.91
N GLY A 83 -26.81 4.61 43.69
CA GLY A 83 -27.34 5.34 42.53
C GLY A 83 -27.04 6.83 42.53
N TYR A 84 -26.31 7.38 43.50
CA TYR A 84 -25.94 8.79 43.53
C TYR A 84 -24.64 9.07 42.77
N TYR A 85 -24.41 10.35 42.48
CA TYR A 85 -23.22 10.84 41.80
C TYR A 85 -22.16 11.41 42.77
N LEU A 86 -20.92 11.45 42.28
CA LEU A 86 -19.77 12.11 42.91
C LEU A 86 -19.31 13.26 42.01
N LEU A 87 -19.35 14.48 42.53
CA LEU A 87 -18.92 15.70 41.85
C LEU A 87 -17.74 16.33 42.59
N VAL A 88 -16.65 16.61 41.88
CA VAL A 88 -15.40 17.15 42.45
C VAL A 88 -15.19 18.58 41.95
N ASN A 89 -15.03 19.52 42.87
CA ASN A 89 -14.49 20.87 42.65
C ASN A 89 -13.17 21.10 43.39
N GLY A 90 -12.79 20.22 44.31
CA GLY A 90 -11.54 20.29 45.07
C GLY A 90 -10.50 19.29 44.57
N THR A 91 -9.86 18.59 45.50
CA THR A 91 -8.92 17.50 45.20
C THR A 91 -9.53 16.15 45.57
N LEU A 92 -9.45 15.16 44.68
CA LEU A 92 -9.80 13.78 44.99
C LEU A 92 -8.57 12.87 44.94
N ARG A 93 -8.29 12.17 46.05
CA ARG A 93 -7.18 11.22 46.15
C ARG A 93 -7.70 9.83 46.49
N VAL A 94 -7.87 8.99 45.48
CA VAL A 94 -8.22 7.58 45.62
C VAL A 94 -6.92 6.78 45.61
N ILE A 95 -6.48 6.28 46.76
CA ILE A 95 -5.15 5.68 46.95
C ILE A 95 -5.28 4.22 47.36
N GLY A 96 -5.54 3.35 46.39
CA GLY A 96 -5.58 1.91 46.58
C GLY A 96 -4.23 1.22 46.37
N SER A 97 -4.14 -0.04 46.76
CA SER A 97 -3.01 -0.92 46.44
C SER A 97 -3.46 -2.09 45.56
N ALA A 98 -2.52 -2.76 44.90
CA ALA A 98 -2.81 -3.94 44.09
C ALA A 98 -3.44 -5.08 44.91
N GLN A 99 -3.08 -5.19 46.20
CA GLN A 99 -3.61 -6.19 47.14
C GLN A 99 -4.97 -5.79 47.70
N GLU A 100 -5.17 -4.50 47.96
CA GLU A 100 -6.38 -3.96 48.58
C GLU A 100 -6.96 -2.82 47.74
N LYS A 101 -7.55 -3.20 46.60
CA LYS A 101 -8.23 -2.26 45.69
C LYS A 101 -9.40 -1.56 46.36
N ILE A 102 -9.60 -0.30 46.01
CA ILE A 102 -10.80 0.48 46.38
C ILE A 102 -11.95 0.06 45.47
N ARG A 103 -13.17 -0.04 45.99
CA ARG A 103 -14.38 -0.35 45.19
C ARG A 103 -15.40 0.77 45.33
N ILE A 104 -15.72 1.44 44.22
CA ILE A 104 -16.80 2.43 44.12
C ILE A 104 -17.87 1.82 43.23
N SER A 105 -19.01 1.50 43.82
CA SER A 105 -20.07 0.71 43.17
C SER A 105 -21.39 1.47 43.13
N LYS A 106 -22.26 1.11 42.18
CA LYS A 106 -23.59 1.73 41.99
C LYS A 106 -23.54 3.25 41.90
N ILE A 107 -22.53 3.78 41.23
CA ILE A 107 -22.35 5.21 40.99
C ILE A 107 -23.00 5.56 39.65
N GLU A 108 -23.87 6.56 39.64
CA GLU A 108 -24.55 7.00 38.40
C GLU A 108 -23.64 7.86 37.54
N ARG A 109 -22.86 8.74 38.16
CA ARG A 109 -21.98 9.69 37.48
C ARG A 109 -20.79 10.05 38.37
N PHE A 110 -19.62 10.13 37.75
CA PHE A 110 -18.38 10.55 38.39
C PHE A 110 -17.73 11.67 37.58
N GLU A 111 -17.73 12.89 38.13
CA GLU A 111 -17.41 14.10 37.38
C GLU A 111 -16.45 15.01 38.16
N PHE A 112 -15.41 15.50 37.48
CA PHE A 112 -14.58 16.63 37.89
C PHE A 112 -15.03 17.86 37.11
N THR A 113 -15.26 18.95 37.82
CA THR A 113 -15.58 20.23 37.19
C THR A 113 -14.32 21.01 36.84
N GLU A 114 -14.47 22.10 36.09
CA GLU A 114 -13.40 23.06 35.75
C GLU A 114 -12.67 23.66 36.97
N PHE A 115 -13.26 23.57 38.17
CA PHE A 115 -12.65 24.09 39.40
C PHE A 115 -11.74 23.08 40.10
N SER A 116 -11.72 21.82 39.65
CA SER A 116 -10.97 20.76 40.30
C SER A 116 -9.46 20.99 40.23
N GLU A 117 -8.77 20.57 41.28
CA GLU A 117 -7.31 20.59 41.31
C GLU A 117 -6.76 19.36 40.56
N GLY A 118 -6.33 19.58 39.32
CA GLY A 118 -5.76 18.56 38.45
C GLY A 118 -4.37 18.10 38.89
N TRP A 119 -3.98 16.92 38.42
CA TRP A 119 -2.67 16.35 38.64
C TRP A 119 -1.56 17.26 38.09
N ASN A 120 -0.56 17.53 38.93
CA ASN A 120 0.65 18.21 38.54
C ASN A 120 1.85 17.29 38.81
N GLU A 121 2.48 16.83 37.74
CA GLU A 121 3.61 15.90 37.80
C GLU A 121 4.84 16.49 38.51
N GLN A 122 5.10 17.80 38.39
CA GLN A 122 6.27 18.45 38.99
C GLN A 122 6.17 18.51 40.52
N THR A 123 4.96 18.72 41.04
CA THR A 123 4.71 18.86 42.48
C THR A 123 4.20 17.58 43.12
N GLY A 124 3.74 16.61 42.33
CA GLY A 124 3.10 15.39 42.81
C GLY A 124 1.76 15.64 43.51
N SER A 125 1.11 16.78 43.23
CA SER A 125 -0.12 17.22 43.88
C SER A 125 -1.32 17.16 42.93
N GLY A 126 -2.53 17.33 43.49
CA GLY A 126 -3.79 17.30 42.75
C GLY A 126 -4.45 15.93 42.77
N SER A 127 -5.37 15.73 41.83
CA SER A 127 -6.28 14.58 41.85
C SER A 127 -5.66 13.30 41.27
N ILE A 128 -5.77 12.20 42.02
CA ILE A 128 -5.19 10.90 41.68
C ILE A 128 -6.19 9.77 41.91
N LEU A 129 -6.15 8.76 41.04
CA LEU A 129 -6.88 7.52 41.19
C LEU A 129 -5.93 6.34 41.00
N GLU A 130 -5.70 5.56 42.05
CA GLU A 130 -4.79 4.42 42.02
C GLU A 130 -5.49 3.15 42.54
N ASN A 131 -5.37 2.06 41.77
CA ASN A 131 -5.86 0.71 42.10
C ASN A 131 -7.32 0.68 42.57
N ALA A 132 -8.21 1.31 41.80
CA ALA A 132 -9.65 1.36 42.10
C ALA A 132 -10.48 0.59 41.06
N ILE A 133 -11.61 0.03 41.49
CA ILE A 133 -12.66 -0.51 40.63
C ILE A 133 -13.86 0.42 40.74
N ILE A 134 -14.25 1.02 39.63
CA ILE A 134 -15.24 2.10 39.56
C ILE A 134 -16.36 1.63 38.63
N GLY A 135 -17.57 1.51 39.17
CA GLY A 135 -18.74 0.97 38.47
C GLY A 135 -19.41 1.94 37.48
N CYS A 136 -18.68 2.92 36.96
CA CYS A 136 -19.11 3.82 35.89
C CYS A 136 -17.89 4.40 35.16
N GLY A 137 -18.14 5.16 34.09
CA GLY A 137 -17.14 6.02 33.45
C GLY A 137 -16.77 7.26 34.28
N LEU A 138 -15.83 8.06 33.78
CA LEU A 138 -15.34 9.27 34.44
C LEU A 138 -15.24 10.42 33.45
N THR A 139 -15.71 11.61 33.86
CA THR A 139 -15.59 12.84 33.07
C THR A 139 -14.82 13.88 33.85
N ALA A 140 -13.71 14.35 33.31
CA ALA A 140 -12.89 15.39 33.93
C ALA A 140 -12.60 16.60 33.04
N GLY A 141 -13.26 16.72 31.89
CA GLY A 141 -13.11 17.89 30.99
C GLY A 141 -11.64 18.19 30.71
N SER A 142 -11.20 19.43 30.97
CA SER A 142 -9.82 19.90 30.80
C SER A 142 -8.89 19.61 31.99
N ILE A 143 -9.34 18.87 33.00
CA ILE A 143 -8.58 18.61 34.22
C ILE A 143 -7.60 17.44 34.04
N PRO A 144 -6.27 17.65 34.19
CA PRO A 144 -5.31 16.54 34.18
C PRO A 144 -5.55 15.60 35.36
N LEU A 145 -5.49 14.30 35.12
CA LEU A 145 -5.57 13.27 36.17
C LEU A 145 -4.41 12.30 36.06
N ARG A 146 -4.00 11.75 37.20
CA ARG A 146 -3.15 10.56 37.26
C ARG A 146 -4.00 9.36 37.65
N VAL A 147 -4.15 8.40 36.74
CA VAL A 147 -5.04 7.25 36.86
C VAL A 147 -4.26 5.95 36.63
N ILE A 148 -4.13 5.10 37.64
CA ILE A 148 -3.19 3.97 37.63
C ILE A 148 -3.83 2.71 38.17
N GLY A 149 -3.74 1.60 37.44
CA GLY A 149 -4.25 0.31 37.92
C GLY A 149 -5.77 0.27 38.11
N CYS A 150 -6.49 1.23 37.53
CA CYS A 150 -7.92 1.40 37.71
C CYS A 150 -8.74 0.62 36.68
N VAL A 151 -9.93 0.19 37.08
CA VAL A 151 -10.93 -0.43 36.21
C VAL A 151 -12.18 0.43 36.21
N PHE A 152 -12.62 0.87 35.04
CA PHE A 152 -13.85 1.64 34.84
C PHE A 152 -14.87 0.81 34.06
N ASP A 153 -16.11 0.78 34.54
CA ASP A 153 -17.25 0.27 33.79
C ASP A 153 -17.86 1.41 32.94
N GLY A 154 -17.08 1.88 31.96
CA GLY A 154 -17.48 2.94 31.04
C GLY A 154 -16.32 3.78 30.51
N ASP A 155 -16.68 4.81 29.76
CA ASP A 155 -15.75 5.71 29.09
C ASP A 155 -15.06 6.66 30.06
N VAL A 156 -13.84 7.06 29.70
CA VAL A 156 -13.02 8.00 30.47
C VAL A 156 -12.69 9.20 29.61
N THR A 157 -13.06 10.40 30.07
CA THR A 157 -12.68 11.68 29.49
C THR A 157 -11.81 12.46 30.48
N VAL A 158 -10.62 12.88 30.06
CA VAL A 158 -9.65 13.59 30.91
C VAL A 158 -9.06 14.81 30.21
N GLY A 159 -8.46 15.71 30.99
CA GLY A 159 -7.74 16.85 30.45
C GLY A 159 -6.34 16.50 29.95
N GLY A 160 -5.76 17.43 29.19
CA GLY A 160 -4.37 17.36 28.76
C GLY A 160 -3.38 17.20 29.92
N SER A 161 -2.21 16.62 29.66
CA SER A 161 -1.18 16.21 30.64
C SER A 161 -1.60 15.09 31.61
N SER A 162 -2.72 14.40 31.33
CA SER A 162 -3.11 13.22 32.11
C SER A 162 -2.16 12.04 31.89
N VAL A 163 -2.02 11.22 32.92
CA VAL A 163 -1.26 9.96 32.87
C VAL A 163 -2.21 8.81 33.22
N ILE A 164 -2.40 7.90 32.28
CA ILE A 164 -3.21 6.70 32.43
C ILE A 164 -2.31 5.48 32.26
N SER A 165 -2.20 4.63 33.27
CA SER A 165 -1.34 3.44 33.18
C SER A 165 -1.92 2.21 33.87
N GLY A 166 -1.77 1.03 33.25
CA GLY A 166 -2.24 -0.22 33.86
C GLY A 166 -3.76 -0.29 34.03
N CYS A 167 -4.52 0.50 33.27
CA CYS A 167 -5.96 0.67 33.45
C CYS A 167 -6.78 -0.23 32.51
N SER A 168 -8.04 -0.46 32.86
CA SER A 168 -9.06 -1.04 31.98
C SER A 168 -10.26 -0.09 31.91
N LEU A 169 -10.64 0.31 30.70
CA LEU A 169 -11.70 1.32 30.48
C LEU A 169 -12.37 1.15 29.10
N GLY A 170 -13.49 1.87 28.89
CA GLY A 170 -14.22 1.95 27.62
C GLY A 170 -13.49 2.82 26.59
N ASP A 171 -14.17 3.82 26.03
CA ASP A 171 -13.50 4.86 25.23
C ASP A 171 -12.59 5.73 26.11
N LEU A 172 -11.50 6.22 25.53
CA LEU A 172 -10.61 7.20 26.13
C LEU A 172 -10.54 8.48 25.30
N LYS A 173 -11.00 9.58 25.88
CA LYS A 173 -10.97 10.91 25.26
C LYS A 173 -10.11 11.85 26.09
N CYS A 174 -9.26 12.62 25.42
CA CYS A 174 -8.41 13.60 26.07
C CYS A 174 -8.49 14.95 25.37
N GLU A 175 -8.80 16.01 26.13
CA GLU A 175 -8.71 17.39 25.68
C GLU A 175 -7.25 17.89 25.78
N GLY A 176 -6.40 17.43 24.86
CA GLY A 176 -4.99 17.80 24.78
C GLY A 176 -4.05 16.58 24.82
N SER A 177 -2.85 16.78 25.40
CA SER A 177 -1.81 15.75 25.52
C SER A 177 -2.14 14.66 26.53
N LEU A 178 -1.78 13.42 26.23
CA LEU A 178 -2.05 12.27 27.09
C LEU A 178 -0.84 11.34 27.09
N CYS A 179 -0.58 10.72 28.24
CA CYS A 179 0.30 9.56 28.32
C CYS A 179 -0.53 8.34 28.71
N VAL A 180 -0.63 7.36 27.80
CA VAL A 180 -1.35 6.09 28.02
C VAL A 180 -0.38 4.93 27.91
N LEU A 181 -0.22 4.19 29.01
CA LEU A 181 0.73 3.09 29.11
C LEU A 181 0.06 1.81 29.61
N ASP A 182 0.47 0.64 29.12
CA ASP A 182 0.16 -0.65 29.75
C ASP A 182 -1.34 -0.91 30.01
N SER A 183 -2.24 -0.33 29.22
CA SER A 183 -3.68 -0.31 29.49
C SER A 183 -4.48 -1.14 28.48
N ILE A 184 -5.68 -1.57 28.90
CA ILE A 184 -6.69 -2.24 28.07
C ILE A 184 -7.83 -1.25 27.84
N ILE A 185 -8.06 -0.90 26.58
CA ILE A 185 -9.07 0.07 26.14
C ILE A 185 -10.02 -0.68 25.24
N ASN A 186 -11.23 -0.96 25.74
CA ASN A 186 -12.25 -1.70 25.01
C ASN A 186 -12.94 -0.85 23.93
N GLY A 187 -12.66 0.45 23.89
CA GLY A 187 -13.10 1.38 22.86
C GLY A 187 -11.94 1.98 22.07
N GLY A 188 -12.13 3.23 21.62
CA GLY A 188 -11.12 4.01 20.90
C GLY A 188 -10.36 5.00 21.79
N VAL A 189 -9.21 5.48 21.30
CA VAL A 189 -8.45 6.58 21.89
C VAL A 189 -8.52 7.80 20.98
N ASN A 190 -9.03 8.91 21.52
CA ASN A 190 -9.02 10.22 20.88
C ASN A 190 -8.23 11.21 21.74
N ALA A 191 -7.04 11.59 21.27
CA ALA A 191 -6.15 12.50 21.97
C ALA A 191 -5.30 13.28 20.95
N GLU A 192 -4.59 14.32 21.39
CA GLU A 192 -3.65 15.04 20.53
C GLU A 192 -2.28 15.10 21.20
N ASN A 193 -1.17 15.14 20.45
CA ASN A 193 0.18 15.35 21.01
C ASN A 193 0.51 14.40 22.19
N SER A 194 0.24 13.12 22.02
CA SER A 194 0.16 12.10 23.06
C SER A 194 1.18 10.98 22.85
N VAL A 195 1.51 10.29 23.95
CA VAL A 195 2.28 9.04 23.94
C VAL A 195 1.33 7.91 24.29
N ILE A 196 1.12 7.00 23.35
CA ILE A 196 0.22 5.84 23.50
C ILE A 196 1.09 4.61 23.29
N SER A 197 1.45 3.93 24.39
CA SER A 197 2.41 2.83 24.35
C SER A 197 2.03 1.59 25.14
N ASN A 198 2.33 0.42 24.59
CA ASN A 198 2.11 -0.88 25.23
C ASN A 198 0.64 -1.15 25.65
N ASN A 199 -0.32 -0.70 24.85
CA ASN A 199 -1.75 -0.88 25.12
C ASN A 199 -2.39 -1.95 24.24
N ILE A 200 -3.51 -2.48 24.71
CA ILE A 200 -4.49 -3.22 23.88
C ILE A 200 -5.66 -2.28 23.66
N ILE A 201 -5.95 -1.93 22.41
CA ILE A 201 -6.99 -0.97 22.02
C ILE A 201 -7.88 -1.69 21.00
N GLU A 202 -9.14 -1.94 21.36
CA GLU A 202 -10.04 -2.73 20.52
C GLU A 202 -10.47 -1.97 19.26
N GLU A 203 -10.53 -0.63 19.29
CA GLU A 203 -10.94 0.18 18.15
C GLU A 203 -9.82 1.10 17.60
N HIS A 204 -10.11 2.39 17.44
CA HIS A 204 -9.29 3.35 16.72
C HIS A 204 -8.33 4.13 17.62
N VAL A 205 -7.21 4.60 17.06
CA VAL A 205 -6.32 5.58 17.68
C VAL A 205 -6.25 6.82 16.80
N TYR A 206 -6.99 7.86 17.20
CA TYR A 206 -6.92 9.19 16.64
C TYR A 206 -6.09 10.07 17.56
N SER A 207 -4.76 10.04 17.35
CA SER A 207 -3.82 10.73 18.24
C SER A 207 -3.30 12.06 17.69
N GLY A 208 -3.65 12.46 16.46
CA GLY A 208 -3.15 13.68 15.83
C GLY A 208 -1.68 13.61 15.38
N ASN A 209 -1.20 14.68 14.74
CA ASN A 209 0.02 14.66 13.91
C ASN A 209 1.35 14.75 14.68
N ASN A 210 1.35 14.86 16.01
CA ASN A 210 2.57 14.94 16.83
C ASN A 210 2.69 13.79 17.85
N SER A 211 1.83 12.78 17.72
CA SER A 211 1.75 11.70 18.69
C SER A 211 2.64 10.53 18.34
N VAL A 212 3.11 9.84 19.39
CA VAL A 212 3.86 8.59 19.30
C VAL A 212 2.92 7.45 19.69
N VAL A 213 2.64 6.57 18.73
CA VAL A 213 1.84 5.36 18.92
C VAL A 213 2.77 4.16 18.77
N SER A 214 3.10 3.50 19.87
CA SER A 214 4.10 2.43 19.84
C SER A 214 3.80 1.17 20.65
N TYR A 215 4.23 0.00 20.19
CA TYR A 215 4.07 -1.27 20.94
C TYR A 215 2.62 -1.62 21.30
N ASN A 216 1.63 -1.08 20.59
CA ASN A 216 0.23 -1.37 20.87
C ASN A 216 -0.29 -2.54 20.01
N THR A 217 -1.34 -3.20 20.49
CA THR A 217 -2.25 -4.00 19.66
C THR A 217 -3.50 -3.17 19.42
N ILE A 218 -3.82 -2.88 18.15
CA ILE A 218 -4.91 -1.96 17.77
C ILE A 218 -5.84 -2.66 16.78
N GLY A 219 -7.14 -2.61 17.03
CA GLY A 219 -8.19 -3.21 16.18
C GLY A 219 -8.76 -2.29 15.09
N GLY A 220 -8.27 -1.06 14.95
CA GLY A 220 -8.86 -0.11 14.00
C GLY A 220 -7.87 0.77 13.24
N ILE A 221 -8.30 2.02 13.07
CA ILE A 221 -7.57 3.05 12.30
C ILE A 221 -6.53 3.69 13.21
N VAL A 222 -5.33 3.92 12.69
CA VAL A 222 -4.23 4.57 13.43
C VAL A 222 -3.76 5.81 12.71
N HIS A 223 -3.83 6.94 13.41
CA HIS A 223 -3.23 8.22 13.03
C HIS A 223 -2.20 8.64 14.10
N GLY A 224 -1.02 9.07 13.67
CA GLY A 224 0.07 9.52 14.56
C GLY A 224 1.23 10.14 13.76
N ARG A 225 2.20 10.75 14.46
CA ARG A 225 3.47 11.20 13.87
C ARG A 225 4.44 10.03 13.68
N GLU A 226 4.55 9.23 14.73
CA GLU A 226 5.42 8.06 14.79
C GLU A 226 4.54 6.86 15.16
N ILE A 227 4.46 5.90 14.25
CA ILE A 227 3.67 4.68 14.41
C ILE A 227 4.68 3.53 14.36
N LEU A 228 5.06 3.03 15.54
CA LEU A 228 6.24 2.18 15.72
C LEU A 228 5.94 0.87 16.44
N ASN A 229 6.34 -0.28 15.88
CA ASN A 229 6.25 -1.57 16.58
C ASN A 229 4.82 -1.98 17.00
N ASN A 230 3.79 -1.55 16.27
CA ASN A 230 2.41 -1.91 16.58
C ASN A 230 1.96 -3.16 15.82
N ASN A 231 0.98 -3.87 16.40
CA ASN A 231 0.17 -4.86 15.70
C ASN A 231 -1.19 -4.24 15.40
N ILE A 232 -1.41 -3.87 14.14
CA ILE A 232 -2.60 -3.15 13.68
C ILE A 232 -3.43 -4.10 12.82
N THR A 233 -4.62 -4.41 13.31
CA THR A 233 -5.58 -5.30 12.65
C THR A 233 -6.92 -4.57 12.52
N GLY A 234 -7.79 -5.06 11.63
CA GLY A 234 -9.16 -4.58 11.58
C GLY A 234 -10.05 -5.35 12.57
N THR A 235 -11.05 -4.69 13.14
CA THR A 235 -12.08 -5.34 13.93
C THR A 235 -12.97 -6.17 13.00
N TYR A 236 -13.41 -7.32 13.53
CA TYR A 236 -14.40 -8.14 12.84
C TYR A 236 -15.65 -7.28 12.65
N GLN A 237 -16.04 -7.06 11.39
CA GLN A 237 -17.11 -6.17 10.89
C GLN A 237 -16.59 -4.78 10.41
N ILE A 238 -16.35 -4.69 9.09
CA ILE A 238 -16.41 -3.49 8.23
C ILE A 238 -15.12 -2.66 8.03
N ILE A 239 -14.11 -2.70 8.92
CA ILE A 239 -12.87 -1.91 8.73
C ILE A 239 -11.63 -2.82 8.82
N GLU A 240 -10.94 -3.05 7.70
CA GLU A 240 -9.57 -3.59 7.72
C GLU A 240 -8.64 -2.59 8.43
N GLY A 241 -7.59 -3.06 9.12
CA GLY A 241 -6.66 -2.18 9.83
C GLY A 241 -6.10 -1.13 8.89
N HIS A 242 -6.22 0.16 9.24
CA HIS A 242 -5.87 1.23 8.31
C HIS A 242 -4.95 2.24 8.97
N VAL A 243 -3.79 2.46 8.37
CA VAL A 243 -2.85 3.51 8.76
C VAL A 243 -2.96 4.67 7.80
N ASN A 244 -3.29 5.85 8.31
CA ASN A 244 -3.34 7.09 7.53
C ASN A 244 -2.08 7.91 7.82
N VAL A 245 -1.27 8.08 6.79
CA VAL A 245 0.07 8.65 6.87
C VAL A 245 0.05 10.00 6.17
N VAL A 246 0.36 11.05 6.93
CA VAL A 246 0.48 12.42 6.41
C VAL A 246 1.95 12.85 6.35
N SER A 247 2.23 14.01 5.78
CA SER A 247 3.60 14.49 5.58
C SER A 247 4.40 14.50 6.89
N GLY A 248 5.61 13.95 6.81
CA GLY A 248 6.59 13.71 7.86
C GLY A 248 6.27 12.57 8.83
N THR A 249 5.19 11.82 8.62
CA THR A 249 4.88 10.64 9.45
C THR A 249 5.90 9.52 9.21
N ILE A 250 6.28 8.84 10.29
CA ILE A 250 7.12 7.63 10.24
C ILE A 250 6.27 6.43 10.65
N VAL A 251 6.14 5.46 9.76
CA VAL A 251 5.48 4.17 10.01
C VAL A 251 6.54 3.08 9.93
N SER A 252 6.96 2.54 11.07
CA SER A 252 8.05 1.55 11.09
C SER A 252 7.87 0.37 12.02
N ASN A 253 8.36 -0.80 11.59
CA ASN A 253 8.36 -2.05 12.36
C ASN A 253 6.96 -2.53 12.77
N ASN A 254 5.91 -2.17 12.03
CA ASN A 254 4.55 -2.60 12.35
C ASN A 254 4.19 -3.89 11.62
N THR A 255 3.27 -4.66 12.22
CA THR A 255 2.48 -5.67 11.50
C THR A 255 1.11 -5.07 11.23
N ILE A 256 0.72 -4.97 9.97
CA ILE A 256 -0.50 -4.30 9.52
C ILE A 256 -1.31 -5.28 8.68
N VAL A 257 -2.52 -5.60 9.12
CA VAL A 257 -3.51 -6.34 8.33
C VAL A 257 -4.58 -5.37 7.85
N GLY A 258 -4.41 -4.91 6.61
CA GLY A 258 -5.25 -3.94 5.92
C GLY A 258 -4.41 -2.98 5.07
N ARG A 259 -4.74 -1.68 5.08
CA ARG A 259 -4.20 -0.69 4.15
C ARG A 259 -3.28 0.34 4.83
N VAL A 260 -2.28 0.81 4.11
CA VAL A 260 -1.49 2.01 4.45
C VAL A 260 -1.74 3.07 3.38
N THR A 261 -2.36 4.19 3.75
CA THR A 261 -2.55 5.34 2.86
C THR A 261 -1.50 6.39 3.16
N VAL A 262 -0.74 6.79 2.14
CA VAL A 262 0.39 7.73 2.28
C VAL A 262 0.13 9.03 1.56
N ARG A 263 0.33 10.17 2.23
CA ARG A 263 0.21 11.53 1.67
C ARG A 263 1.41 12.37 2.08
N GLY A 264 2.08 12.98 1.12
CA GLY A 264 3.22 13.88 1.37
C GLY A 264 4.53 13.13 1.61
N GLU A 265 5.48 13.80 2.24
CA GLU A 265 6.83 13.28 2.50
C GLU A 265 6.83 12.40 3.75
N ALA A 266 6.49 11.12 3.62
CA ALA A 266 6.47 10.18 4.75
C ALA A 266 7.52 9.08 4.59
N ILE A 267 7.83 8.38 5.69
CA ILE A 267 8.68 7.19 5.68
C ILE A 267 7.83 5.99 6.10
N VAL A 268 7.70 5.00 5.21
CA VAL A 268 7.08 3.70 5.51
C VAL A 268 8.15 2.64 5.39
N SER A 269 8.62 2.11 6.53
CA SER A 269 9.78 1.22 6.54
C SER A 269 9.71 0.01 7.46
N ASN A 270 10.30 -1.12 7.05
CA ASN A 270 10.41 -2.33 7.90
C ASN A 270 9.04 -2.88 8.37
N ASN A 271 7.97 -2.64 7.64
CA ASN A 271 6.64 -3.14 8.01
C ASN A 271 6.33 -4.48 7.34
N TRP A 272 5.53 -5.29 8.02
CA TRP A 272 4.80 -6.41 7.41
C TRP A 272 3.38 -5.95 7.11
N ILE A 273 3.02 -5.81 5.84
CA ILE A 273 1.73 -5.27 5.42
C ILE A 273 1.03 -6.34 4.60
N GLN A 274 -0.15 -6.77 5.06
CA GLN A 274 -1.03 -7.66 4.32
C GLN A 274 -2.36 -6.95 4.09
N GLY A 275 -2.61 -6.54 2.85
CA GLY A 275 -3.84 -5.87 2.45
C GLY A 275 -4.40 -6.49 1.17
N ASN A 276 -5.70 -6.36 0.96
CA ASN A 276 -6.28 -6.81 -0.30
C ASN A 276 -6.00 -5.79 -1.41
N TYR A 277 -5.64 -6.29 -2.59
CA TYR A 277 -5.69 -5.49 -3.83
C TYR A 277 -7.17 -5.20 -4.14
N THR A 278 -7.67 -4.07 -3.64
CA THR A 278 -9.12 -3.87 -3.50
C THR A 278 -9.63 -3.01 -4.64
N MET A 279 -10.63 -3.52 -5.37
CA MET A 279 -11.41 -2.74 -6.33
C MET A 279 -12.41 -1.85 -5.59
N ILE A 280 -12.34 -0.53 -5.80
CA ILE A 280 -13.36 0.42 -5.33
C ILE A 280 -14.06 1.01 -6.54
N ILE A 281 -15.39 0.88 -6.58
CA ILE A 281 -16.22 1.53 -7.61
C ILE A 281 -16.35 3.01 -7.22
N LYS A 282 -15.80 3.90 -8.04
CA LYS A 282 -15.99 5.35 -7.90
C LYS A 282 -17.03 5.84 -8.90
N ASP A 283 -18.05 6.53 -8.40
CA ASP A 283 -18.95 7.35 -9.22
C ASP A 283 -18.18 8.61 -9.65
N LEU A 284 -17.79 8.67 -10.91
CA LEU A 284 -17.25 9.89 -11.53
C LEU A 284 -18.38 10.61 -12.26
N VAL A 285 -18.51 11.91 -11.98
CA VAL A 285 -19.37 12.79 -12.77
C VAL A 285 -18.62 13.11 -14.05
N GLY A 286 -18.99 12.47 -15.14
CA GLY A 286 -18.46 12.77 -16.47
C GLY A 286 -18.85 14.17 -16.93
N TYR A 287 -18.09 14.70 -17.90
CA TYR A 287 -18.44 15.92 -18.62
C TYR A 287 -19.85 15.75 -19.22
N MET A 288 -20.73 16.74 -19.02
CA MET A 288 -22.18 16.70 -19.36
C MET A 288 -23.11 15.91 -18.43
N GLY A 289 -22.68 15.50 -17.23
CA GLY A 289 -23.57 14.93 -16.22
C GLY A 289 -23.89 13.43 -16.40
N MET A 290 -23.16 12.74 -17.26
CA MET A 290 -23.19 11.26 -17.32
C MET A 290 -22.41 10.71 -16.12
N ARG A 291 -23.02 9.85 -15.31
CA ARG A 291 -22.31 9.13 -14.24
C ARG A 291 -21.65 7.89 -14.83
N SER A 292 -20.35 7.75 -14.66
CA SER A 292 -19.65 6.49 -14.92
C SER A 292 -19.15 5.92 -13.59
N SER A 293 -19.27 4.61 -13.44
CA SER A 293 -18.70 3.86 -12.33
C SER A 293 -17.35 3.30 -12.78
N VAL A 294 -16.25 3.76 -12.19
CA VAL A 294 -14.89 3.27 -12.51
C VAL A 294 -14.38 2.43 -11.36
N ALA A 295 -13.95 1.21 -11.64
CA ALA A 295 -13.28 0.37 -10.65
C ALA A 295 -11.79 0.76 -10.55
N VAL A 296 -11.40 1.25 -9.37
CA VAL A 296 -10.03 1.66 -9.04
C VAL A 296 -9.42 0.65 -8.09
N TYR A 297 -8.26 0.11 -8.44
CA TYR A 297 -7.58 -0.85 -7.59
C TYR A 297 -6.57 -0.18 -6.67
N TYR A 298 -6.68 -0.44 -5.38
CA TYR A 298 -5.73 0.04 -4.39
C TYR A 298 -4.84 -1.09 -3.90
N GLY A 299 -3.52 -0.84 -3.91
CA GLY A 299 -2.56 -1.71 -3.26
C GLY A 299 -2.69 -1.69 -1.74
N ALA A 300 -2.02 -2.63 -1.09
CA ALA A 300 -1.86 -2.65 0.37
C ALA A 300 -1.17 -1.37 0.87
N ILE A 301 -0.25 -0.80 0.07
CA ILE A 301 0.22 0.57 0.22
C ILE A 301 -0.36 1.41 -0.94
N ASN A 302 -1.02 2.52 -0.59
CA ASN A 302 -1.55 3.46 -1.56
C ASN A 302 -1.01 4.89 -1.32
N VAL A 303 -0.20 5.38 -2.25
CA VAL A 303 0.36 6.74 -2.26
C VAL A 303 -0.62 7.69 -2.94
N GLN A 304 -1.10 8.68 -2.19
CA GLN A 304 -2.05 9.69 -2.65
C GLN A 304 -1.40 11.07 -2.76
N GLY A 305 -0.08 11.15 -2.98
CA GLY A 305 0.64 12.41 -3.22
C GLY A 305 1.98 12.52 -2.52
N GLY A 306 2.80 13.45 -3.01
CA GLY A 306 4.13 13.75 -2.48
C GLY A 306 5.20 12.75 -2.89
N SER A 307 6.32 12.78 -2.17
CA SER A 307 7.52 11.96 -2.46
C SER A 307 7.89 11.10 -1.25
N PRO A 308 7.04 10.15 -0.82
CA PRO A 308 7.34 9.32 0.33
C PRO A 308 8.47 8.32 0.02
N LEU A 309 9.21 7.95 1.07
CA LEU A 309 10.15 6.84 1.05
C LEU A 309 9.44 5.57 1.55
N ILE A 310 9.31 4.58 0.67
CA ILE A 310 8.76 3.26 0.98
C ILE A 310 9.91 2.26 0.90
N CYS A 311 10.40 1.78 2.04
CA CYS A 311 11.60 0.94 2.05
C CYS A 311 11.58 -0.26 2.99
N ASN A 312 12.25 -1.35 2.59
CA ASN A 312 12.43 -2.54 3.44
C ASN A 312 11.11 -3.15 3.96
N ASN A 313 9.99 -3.00 3.24
CA ASN A 313 8.71 -3.58 3.65
C ASN A 313 8.49 -4.95 3.01
N PHE A 314 7.75 -5.82 3.71
CA PHE A 314 7.10 -6.98 3.11
C PHE A 314 5.64 -6.62 2.84
N VAL A 315 5.22 -6.65 1.57
CA VAL A 315 3.91 -6.17 1.12
C VAL A 315 3.19 -7.29 0.36
N ASP A 316 2.16 -7.84 0.99
CA ASP A 316 1.19 -8.72 0.34
C ASP A 316 -0.01 -7.87 -0.10
N GLY A 317 -0.20 -7.72 -1.42
CA GLY A 317 -1.28 -6.91 -2.00
C GLY A 317 -0.86 -5.66 -2.79
N GLY A 318 0.44 -5.46 -3.06
CA GLY A 318 0.94 -4.45 -4.01
C GLY A 318 1.12 -3.03 -3.48
N ILE A 319 1.80 -2.22 -4.27
CA ILE A 319 2.04 -0.78 -4.02
C ILE A 319 1.47 0.01 -5.19
N THR A 320 0.61 0.99 -4.91
CA THR A 320 -0.01 1.83 -5.93
C THR A 320 0.14 3.32 -5.64
N THR A 321 0.16 4.16 -6.67
CA THR A 321 -0.11 5.61 -6.51
C THR A 321 -1.51 5.94 -7.06
N SER A 322 -2.23 6.90 -6.50
CA SER A 322 -3.60 7.20 -6.93
C SER A 322 -3.85 8.64 -7.38
N ILE A 323 -2.82 9.49 -7.36
CA ILE A 323 -2.88 10.83 -7.94
C ILE A 323 -1.64 11.11 -8.77
N ASP A 324 -1.88 11.88 -9.82
CA ASP A 324 -0.90 12.47 -10.71
C ASP A 324 0.02 13.40 -9.86
N GLU A 325 1.31 13.49 -10.15
CA GLU A 325 2.39 14.16 -9.37
C GLU A 325 3.07 13.38 -8.20
N SER A 326 2.69 12.14 -7.89
CA SER A 326 3.41 11.38 -6.85
C SER A 326 4.80 10.92 -7.32
N SER A 327 5.86 11.24 -6.57
CA SER A 327 7.25 10.86 -6.88
C SER A 327 7.86 9.97 -5.78
N PRO A 328 7.26 8.80 -5.47
CA PRO A 328 7.74 7.94 -4.39
C PRO A 328 9.12 7.36 -4.71
N ILE A 329 9.92 7.17 -3.66
CA ILE A 329 11.11 6.33 -3.70
C ILE A 329 10.72 4.98 -3.10
N ILE A 330 10.71 3.93 -3.92
CA ILE A 330 10.33 2.58 -3.55
C ILE A 330 11.59 1.70 -3.61
N ILE A 331 12.14 1.34 -2.45
CA ILE A 331 13.44 0.65 -2.37
C ILE A 331 13.47 -0.57 -1.45
N ASN A 332 14.10 -1.67 -1.86
CA ASN A 332 14.30 -2.85 -1.02
C ASN A 332 13.00 -3.47 -0.47
N ASN A 333 11.88 -3.37 -1.16
CA ASN A 333 10.64 -4.01 -0.74
C ASN A 333 10.50 -5.41 -1.35
N THR A 334 9.85 -6.31 -0.61
CA THR A 334 9.33 -7.58 -1.16
C THR A 334 7.84 -7.43 -1.38
N VAL A 335 7.37 -7.53 -2.62
CA VAL A 335 5.97 -7.34 -3.02
C VAL A 335 5.45 -8.64 -3.63
N ILE A 336 4.35 -9.18 -3.11
CA ILE A 336 3.73 -10.41 -3.59
C ILE A 336 2.22 -10.25 -3.84
N ASN A 337 1.65 -11.22 -4.55
CA ASN A 337 0.22 -11.30 -4.89
C ASN A 337 -0.34 -10.04 -5.58
N SER A 338 0.51 -9.25 -6.26
CA SER A 338 0.18 -8.05 -7.04
C SER A 338 1.46 -7.50 -7.71
N GLY A 339 1.63 -6.18 -7.80
CA GLY A 339 2.79 -5.50 -8.37
C GLY A 339 2.97 -4.09 -7.84
N ILE A 340 3.83 -3.32 -8.52
CA ILE A 340 4.01 -1.88 -8.30
C ILE A 340 3.37 -1.15 -9.47
N PHE A 341 2.39 -0.30 -9.19
CA PHE A 341 1.65 0.43 -10.23
C PHE A 341 1.66 1.94 -9.97
N ILE A 342 2.24 2.68 -10.91
CA ILE A 342 2.32 4.14 -10.86
C ILE A 342 1.72 4.69 -12.16
N PRO A 343 0.51 5.25 -12.17
CA PRO A 343 -0.51 5.18 -11.13
C PRO A 343 -1.24 3.83 -11.10
N CYS A 344 -2.17 3.71 -10.15
CA CYS A 344 -3.04 2.55 -10.00
C CYS A 344 -3.79 2.29 -11.31
N PRO A 345 -3.92 1.02 -11.74
CA PRO A 345 -4.70 0.73 -12.93
C PRO A 345 -6.18 1.05 -12.65
N MET A 346 -6.81 1.75 -13.59
CA MET A 346 -8.26 1.86 -13.66
C MET A 346 -8.76 0.74 -14.58
N SER A 347 -9.76 -0.05 -14.17
CA SER A 347 -10.37 -0.98 -15.13
C SER A 347 -11.27 -0.20 -16.07
N ASP A 348 -10.95 -0.27 -17.36
CA ASP A 348 -11.83 0.12 -18.45
C ASP A 348 -13.13 -0.68 -18.40
N THR A 349 -14.19 -0.08 -17.88
CA THR A 349 -15.56 -0.42 -18.28
C THR A 349 -16.05 0.67 -19.22
N GLU A 350 -16.16 0.29 -20.50
CA GLU A 350 -16.74 1.01 -21.65
C GLU A 350 -15.93 2.17 -22.26
N TYR A 351 -15.20 1.86 -23.34
CA TYR A 351 -15.27 2.44 -24.71
C TYR A 351 -15.48 3.95 -24.93
N ILE A 352 -15.34 4.80 -23.91
CA ILE A 352 -15.51 6.25 -24.02
C ILE A 352 -14.41 6.87 -23.18
N TYR A 353 -13.18 6.86 -23.69
CA TYR A 353 -12.27 8.00 -23.62
C TYR A 353 -11.01 7.66 -24.43
N SER A 354 -11.12 7.73 -25.76
CA SER A 354 -9.98 8.03 -26.62
C SER A 354 -9.47 9.47 -26.46
N ARG A 355 -9.69 10.11 -25.29
CA ARG A 355 -9.48 11.54 -25.02
C ARG A 355 -9.80 11.98 -23.58
N VAL A 356 -9.56 11.15 -22.54
CA VAL A 356 -8.97 11.82 -21.37
C VAL A 356 -7.55 12.09 -21.86
N PRO A 357 -7.07 13.34 -21.87
CA PRO A 357 -5.64 13.53 -22.00
C PRO A 357 -4.97 12.52 -21.06
N SER A 358 -3.88 11.90 -21.49
CA SER A 358 -2.77 11.71 -20.56
C SER A 358 -2.71 12.98 -19.71
N VAL A 359 -3.24 12.92 -18.50
CA VAL A 359 -2.93 13.88 -17.43
C VAL A 359 -1.64 13.26 -16.89
N GLY A 360 -0.50 13.34 -17.57
CA GLY A 360 0.03 14.55 -18.17
C GLY A 360 0.28 15.55 -17.07
N ASP A 361 1.12 15.14 -16.11
CA ASP A 361 2.12 15.90 -15.34
C ASP A 361 2.64 14.94 -14.24
N GLY A 362 3.23 13.83 -14.72
CA GLY A 362 3.57 12.63 -13.95
C GLY A 362 4.79 12.84 -13.05
N GLY A 363 4.73 12.33 -11.82
CA GLY A 363 5.85 12.41 -10.89
C GLY A 363 7.13 11.74 -11.42
N SER A 364 8.21 11.83 -10.66
CA SER A 364 9.51 11.22 -11.01
C SER A 364 9.87 10.08 -10.04
N PRO A 365 9.15 8.94 -10.06
CA PRO A 365 9.40 7.84 -9.13
C PRO A 365 10.78 7.19 -9.34
N GLU A 366 11.37 6.74 -8.24
CA GLU A 366 12.53 5.87 -8.25
C GLU A 366 12.15 4.51 -7.64
N ILE A 367 12.24 3.44 -8.43
CA ILE A 367 11.89 2.08 -8.02
C ILE A 367 13.16 1.24 -8.11
N CYS A 368 13.77 0.91 -6.97
CA CYS A 368 15.04 0.19 -6.99
C CYS A 368 15.17 -0.95 -5.99
N HIS A 369 15.92 -2.00 -6.36
CA HIS A 369 16.23 -3.12 -5.48
C HIS A 369 15.00 -3.83 -4.88
N ASN A 370 13.84 -3.77 -5.54
CA ASN A 370 12.64 -4.46 -5.08
C ASN A 370 12.58 -5.87 -5.63
N THR A 371 11.95 -6.75 -4.86
CA THR A 371 11.61 -8.11 -5.27
C THR A 371 10.11 -8.20 -5.46
N VAL A 372 9.66 -8.29 -6.71
CA VAL A 372 8.24 -8.18 -7.09
C VAL A 372 7.80 -9.48 -7.76
N ASP A 373 6.95 -10.24 -7.09
CA ASP A 373 6.24 -11.39 -7.69
C ASP A 373 5.05 -10.85 -8.50
N GLY A 374 5.37 -10.23 -9.64
CA GLY A 374 4.43 -9.58 -10.54
C GLY A 374 5.05 -8.42 -11.33
N ILE A 375 4.19 -7.45 -11.68
CA ILE A 375 4.50 -6.41 -12.67
C ILE A 375 4.96 -5.12 -11.99
N ILE A 376 5.96 -4.46 -12.56
CA ILE A 376 6.27 -3.05 -12.32
C ILE A 376 5.74 -2.26 -13.52
N LYS A 377 4.66 -1.49 -13.33
CA LYS A 377 4.07 -0.67 -14.40
C LYS A 377 4.11 0.80 -14.02
N VAL A 378 4.71 1.61 -14.90
CA VAL A 378 4.93 3.04 -14.68
C VAL A 378 4.42 3.85 -15.87
N ASP A 379 3.71 4.92 -15.55
CA ASP A 379 3.17 5.96 -16.39
C ASP A 379 3.44 7.28 -15.66
N ALA A 380 4.51 7.97 -16.06
CA ALA A 380 5.13 9.06 -15.32
C ALA A 380 6.00 9.92 -16.26
N ASP A 381 6.27 11.20 -15.94
CA ASP A 381 7.06 12.07 -16.83
C ASP A 381 8.50 11.60 -16.95
N SER A 382 9.07 11.15 -15.82
CA SER A 382 10.36 10.49 -15.78
C SER A 382 10.37 9.37 -14.75
N CYS A 383 11.17 8.32 -14.93
CA CYS A 383 11.36 7.33 -13.88
C CYS A 383 12.73 6.65 -13.95
N LYS A 384 13.19 6.15 -12.80
CA LYS A 384 14.34 5.25 -12.70
C LYS A 384 13.90 3.92 -12.13
N ILE A 385 14.22 2.83 -12.85
CA ILE A 385 13.87 1.48 -12.44
C ILE A 385 15.15 0.64 -12.46
N SER A 386 15.66 0.26 -11.28
CA SER A 386 16.94 -0.46 -11.22
C SER A 386 17.13 -1.50 -10.13
N GLY A 387 17.91 -2.54 -10.41
CA GLY A 387 18.19 -3.58 -9.41
C GLY A 387 16.97 -4.41 -8.99
N ASN A 388 15.84 -4.33 -9.69
CA ASN A 388 14.62 -5.03 -9.31
C ASN A 388 14.59 -6.46 -9.86
N THR A 389 13.84 -7.34 -9.20
CA THR A 389 13.37 -8.60 -9.79
C THR A 389 11.85 -8.52 -10.00
N ALA A 390 11.38 -8.87 -11.21
CA ALA A 390 9.97 -8.77 -11.59
C ALA A 390 9.62 -9.77 -12.70
N THR A 391 8.33 -10.02 -12.93
CA THR A 391 7.87 -10.79 -14.11
C THR A 391 7.72 -9.91 -15.35
N GLU A 392 7.55 -8.60 -15.14
CA GLU A 392 7.44 -7.62 -16.22
C GLU A 392 7.82 -6.22 -15.73
N ILE A 393 8.46 -5.44 -16.58
CA ILE A 393 8.58 -3.98 -16.43
C ILE A 393 7.90 -3.31 -17.63
N SER A 394 6.92 -2.45 -17.37
CA SER A 394 6.13 -1.76 -18.40
C SER A 394 6.19 -0.25 -18.24
N ILE A 395 6.62 0.45 -19.29
CA ILE A 395 6.56 1.91 -19.40
C ILE A 395 5.45 2.30 -20.37
N VAL A 396 4.47 3.07 -19.89
CA VAL A 396 3.35 3.54 -20.70
C VAL A 396 3.77 4.76 -21.53
N GLU A 397 4.33 5.78 -20.88
CA GLU A 397 4.87 6.99 -21.48
C GLU A 397 5.94 7.63 -20.59
N GLY A 398 6.55 8.72 -21.09
CA GLY A 398 7.56 9.51 -20.39
C GLY A 398 9.00 9.03 -20.58
N GLN A 399 9.92 9.70 -19.88
CA GLN A 399 11.33 9.35 -19.90
C GLN A 399 11.59 8.20 -18.92
N ALA A 400 12.34 7.18 -19.31
CA ALA A 400 12.65 6.09 -18.40
C ALA A 400 14.10 5.63 -18.53
N HIS A 401 14.74 5.39 -17.38
CA HIS A 401 16.03 4.72 -17.31
C HIS A 401 15.85 3.40 -16.57
N ILE A 402 15.92 2.30 -17.31
CA ILE A 402 15.71 0.94 -16.82
C ILE A 402 17.05 0.21 -16.85
N TYR A 403 17.61 -0.08 -15.69
CA TYR A 403 18.95 -0.68 -15.64
C TYR A 403 19.19 -1.68 -14.52
N ASP A 404 20.06 -2.66 -14.77
CA ASP A 404 20.44 -3.69 -13.78
C ASP A 404 19.25 -4.47 -13.18
N ASN A 405 18.14 -4.64 -13.90
CA ASN A 405 17.00 -5.44 -13.44
C ASN A 405 17.10 -6.89 -13.90
N ALA A 406 16.52 -7.82 -13.14
CA ALA A 406 16.29 -9.20 -13.56
C ALA A 406 14.81 -9.44 -13.83
N VAL A 407 14.43 -9.71 -15.09
CA VAL A 407 13.03 -9.91 -15.51
C VAL A 407 12.84 -11.31 -16.06
N ASN A 408 11.88 -12.07 -15.52
CA ASN A 408 11.75 -13.49 -15.85
C ASN A 408 10.33 -14.04 -15.77
N ASP A 409 10.10 -15.13 -16.49
CA ASP A 409 8.86 -15.91 -16.45
C ASP A 409 7.58 -15.09 -16.72
N GLY A 410 7.69 -14.01 -17.51
CA GLY A 410 6.58 -13.14 -17.86
C GLY A 410 6.69 -12.51 -19.25
N GLU A 411 6.39 -11.22 -19.35
CA GLU A 411 6.35 -10.48 -20.62
C GLU A 411 7.65 -9.72 -20.95
N GLY A 412 8.61 -9.66 -20.01
CA GLY A 412 9.87 -8.94 -20.16
C GLY A 412 9.76 -7.44 -19.94
N ILE A 413 10.51 -6.65 -20.71
CA ILE A 413 10.46 -5.18 -20.67
C ILE A 413 9.63 -4.68 -21.85
N ARG A 414 8.57 -3.91 -21.57
CA ARG A 414 7.68 -3.32 -22.58
C ARG A 414 7.67 -1.80 -22.48
N VAL A 415 7.90 -1.13 -23.61
CA VAL A 415 7.79 0.33 -23.73
C VAL A 415 6.74 0.64 -24.79
N PHE A 416 5.68 1.33 -24.38
CA PHE A 416 4.60 1.74 -25.28
C PHE A 416 4.91 3.07 -25.97
N LYS A 417 5.34 4.07 -25.21
CA LYS A 417 5.74 5.40 -25.67
C LYS A 417 6.83 5.96 -24.75
N GLY A 418 7.50 7.01 -25.21
CA GLY A 418 8.48 7.76 -24.42
C GLY A 418 9.94 7.51 -24.82
N ASP A 419 10.82 8.33 -24.27
CA ASP A 419 12.26 8.26 -24.51
C ASP A 419 12.90 7.38 -23.42
N VAL A 420 13.32 6.17 -23.80
CA VAL A 420 13.78 5.16 -22.83
C VAL A 420 15.22 4.75 -23.09
N ILE A 421 16.00 4.66 -22.00
CA ILE A 421 17.30 3.99 -21.96
C ILE A 421 17.11 2.68 -21.21
N ILE A 422 17.40 1.57 -21.89
CA ILE A 422 17.32 0.21 -21.34
C ILE A 422 18.73 -0.37 -21.34
N GLU A 423 19.36 -0.51 -20.16
CA GLU A 423 20.74 -0.98 -20.10
C GLU A 423 21.09 -1.97 -19.00
N GLY A 424 21.99 -2.92 -19.28
CA GLY A 424 22.51 -3.82 -18.24
C GLY A 424 21.46 -4.77 -17.64
N ASN A 425 20.27 -4.90 -18.24
CA ASN A 425 19.23 -5.76 -17.71
C ASN A 425 19.47 -7.22 -18.09
N TYR A 426 19.00 -8.11 -17.22
CA TYR A 426 19.08 -9.56 -17.39
C TYR A 426 17.67 -10.14 -17.54
N LEU A 427 17.38 -10.72 -18.69
CA LEU A 427 16.05 -11.20 -19.03
C LEU A 427 16.11 -12.66 -19.42
N TYR A 428 15.31 -13.52 -18.81
CA TYR A 428 15.30 -14.95 -19.14
C TYR A 428 13.90 -15.56 -19.11
N ASN A 429 13.63 -16.51 -20.00
CA ASN A 429 12.38 -17.26 -20.10
C ASN A 429 11.13 -16.37 -20.22
N ASN A 430 11.22 -15.27 -20.98
CA ASN A 430 10.09 -14.36 -21.17
C ASN A 430 9.39 -14.60 -22.52
N THR A 431 8.13 -14.16 -22.61
CA THR A 431 7.41 -14.11 -23.89
C THR A 431 8.09 -13.14 -24.86
N PHE A 432 8.55 -12.00 -24.35
CA PHE A 432 9.43 -11.07 -25.04
C PHE A 432 10.59 -10.76 -24.10
N GLY A 433 11.83 -10.66 -24.58
CA GLY A 433 12.87 -10.05 -23.77
C GLY A 433 12.60 -8.56 -23.64
N ILE A 434 12.88 -7.82 -24.71
CA ILE A 434 12.62 -6.37 -24.77
C ILE A 434 11.71 -6.06 -25.95
N ARG A 435 10.65 -5.29 -25.72
CA ARG A 435 9.77 -4.75 -26.76
C ARG A 435 9.63 -3.24 -26.57
N GLY A 436 10.30 -2.46 -27.42
CA GLY A 436 10.30 -1.02 -27.29
C GLY A 436 11.29 -0.32 -28.23
N SER A 437 11.26 1.00 -28.23
CA SER A 437 12.21 1.88 -28.92
C SER A 437 13.01 2.71 -27.92
N GLY A 438 14.20 3.17 -28.32
CA GLY A 438 15.08 3.99 -27.49
C GLY A 438 16.55 3.59 -27.63
N GLU A 439 17.35 3.89 -26.59
CA GLU A 439 18.72 3.38 -26.47
C GLU A 439 18.70 2.05 -25.70
N ILE A 440 18.97 0.94 -26.38
CA ILE A 440 18.94 -0.41 -25.79
C ILE A 440 20.36 -0.97 -25.82
N LYS A 441 21.00 -1.09 -24.66
CA LYS A 441 22.43 -1.47 -24.63
C LYS A 441 22.84 -2.38 -23.50
N ASN A 442 23.85 -3.21 -23.72
CA ASN A 442 24.43 -4.06 -22.67
C ASN A 442 23.42 -5.00 -21.97
N ASN A 443 22.27 -5.30 -22.58
CA ASN A 443 21.28 -6.21 -21.99
C ASN A 443 21.62 -7.66 -22.37
N THR A 444 21.30 -8.60 -21.47
CA THR A 444 21.40 -10.04 -21.72
C THR A 444 20.00 -10.63 -21.73
N ILE A 445 19.61 -11.28 -22.83
CA ILE A 445 18.29 -11.86 -23.06
C ILE A 445 18.48 -13.34 -23.41
N ILE A 446 17.84 -14.24 -22.67
CA ILE A 446 18.02 -15.69 -22.82
C ILE A 446 16.67 -16.40 -22.88
N GLY A 447 16.52 -17.39 -23.78
CA GLY A 447 15.39 -18.32 -23.73
C GLY A 447 14.03 -17.68 -23.95
N SER A 448 13.98 -16.51 -24.60
CA SER A 448 12.73 -15.78 -24.83
C SER A 448 12.12 -16.16 -26.18
N ARG A 449 10.79 -16.19 -26.30
CA ARG A 449 10.15 -16.48 -27.60
C ARG A 449 10.54 -15.45 -28.66
N LEU A 450 10.60 -14.18 -28.28
CA LEU A 450 11.20 -13.12 -29.08
C LEU A 450 12.17 -12.34 -28.21
N GLY A 451 13.46 -12.39 -28.52
CA GLY A 451 14.51 -11.77 -27.70
C GLY A 451 14.34 -10.25 -27.62
N LEU A 452 14.43 -9.57 -28.75
CA LEU A 452 14.31 -8.11 -28.82
C LEU A 452 13.45 -7.68 -30.02
N SER A 453 12.45 -6.84 -29.78
CA SER A 453 11.63 -6.21 -30.81
C SER A 453 11.78 -4.70 -30.72
N THR A 454 12.30 -4.07 -31.78
CA THR A 454 12.60 -2.63 -31.80
C THR A 454 12.18 -1.97 -33.11
N GLY A 455 12.04 -0.66 -33.08
CA GLY A 455 11.71 0.20 -34.21
C GLY A 455 11.99 1.67 -33.86
N GLY A 456 11.46 2.60 -34.66
CA GLY A 456 11.77 4.03 -34.48
C GLY A 456 13.27 4.33 -34.69
N SER A 457 13.70 5.53 -34.31
CA SER A 457 15.11 5.96 -34.36
C SER A 457 15.97 5.34 -33.24
N SER A 458 15.84 4.02 -33.03
CA SER A 458 16.48 3.30 -31.94
C SER A 458 17.98 3.05 -32.18
N ILE A 459 18.74 3.03 -31.08
CA ILE A 459 20.16 2.64 -31.05
C ILE A 459 20.27 1.39 -30.19
N VAL A 460 20.60 0.26 -30.81
CA VAL A 460 20.67 -1.05 -30.17
C VAL A 460 22.10 -1.56 -30.25
N ARG A 461 22.79 -1.63 -29.10
CA ARG A 461 24.22 -1.96 -29.08
C ARG A 461 24.71 -2.79 -27.91
N ASN A 462 25.72 -3.62 -28.11
CA ASN A 462 26.33 -4.43 -27.05
C ASN A 462 25.34 -5.36 -26.33
N ASN A 463 24.20 -5.70 -26.92
CA ASN A 463 23.26 -6.65 -26.32
C ASN A 463 23.68 -8.08 -26.66
N THR A 464 23.38 -9.00 -25.75
CA THR A 464 23.54 -10.44 -25.93
C THR A 464 22.16 -11.08 -25.93
N VAL A 465 21.79 -11.71 -27.04
CA VAL A 465 20.53 -12.43 -27.21
C VAL A 465 20.84 -13.89 -27.50
N ILE A 466 20.29 -14.79 -26.71
CA ILE A 466 20.67 -16.20 -26.71
C ILE A 466 19.42 -17.09 -26.61
N ASP A 467 19.45 -18.24 -27.28
CA ASP A 467 18.47 -19.32 -27.14
C ASP A 467 17.01 -18.88 -27.40
N CYS A 468 16.78 -17.92 -28.30
CA CYS A 468 15.45 -17.42 -28.63
C CYS A 468 14.88 -18.04 -29.92
N ASP A 469 13.55 -18.19 -30.04
CA ASP A 469 12.94 -18.61 -31.33
C ASP A 469 13.22 -17.55 -32.42
N THR A 470 13.17 -16.28 -32.03
CA THR A 470 13.65 -15.17 -32.85
C THR A 470 14.48 -14.27 -31.96
N GLY A 471 15.77 -14.12 -32.26
CA GLY A 471 16.67 -13.27 -31.50
C GLY A 471 16.22 -11.82 -31.56
N VAL A 472 16.17 -11.24 -32.76
CA VAL A 472 15.85 -9.82 -32.96
C VAL A 472 14.83 -9.61 -34.07
N LYS A 473 13.88 -8.70 -33.83
CA LYS A 473 12.94 -8.20 -34.82
C LYS A 473 13.01 -6.68 -34.91
N ILE A 474 13.36 -6.17 -36.10
CA ILE A 474 13.46 -4.75 -36.41
C ILE A 474 12.30 -4.34 -37.32
N ILE A 475 11.45 -3.41 -36.86
CA ILE A 475 10.20 -2.99 -37.50
C ILE A 475 10.04 -1.46 -37.54
N GLY A 476 9.01 -0.97 -38.23
CA GLY A 476 8.70 0.46 -38.36
C GLY A 476 9.26 1.08 -39.65
N ASP A 477 9.35 2.42 -39.70
CA ASP A 477 9.73 3.16 -40.92
C ASP A 477 10.99 4.02 -40.75
N GLU A 478 11.44 4.20 -39.51
CA GLU A 478 12.64 4.96 -39.14
C GLU A 478 13.88 4.07 -39.12
N LEU A 479 15.05 4.71 -39.14
CA LEU A 479 16.34 4.03 -39.17
C LEU A 479 16.72 3.51 -37.78
N VAL A 480 16.85 2.20 -37.65
CA VAL A 480 17.43 1.56 -36.47
C VAL A 480 18.94 1.37 -36.66
N THR A 481 19.74 1.80 -35.69
CA THR A 481 21.17 1.45 -35.63
C THR A 481 21.35 0.21 -34.75
N PHE A 482 21.87 -0.86 -35.32
CA PHE A 482 22.04 -2.15 -34.67
C PHE A 482 23.51 -2.58 -34.75
N GLU A 483 24.27 -2.35 -33.69
CA GLU A 483 25.72 -2.53 -33.71
C GLU A 483 26.32 -3.28 -32.51
N ARG A 484 27.39 -4.06 -32.71
CA ARG A 484 28.10 -4.72 -31.61
C ARG A 484 27.20 -5.62 -30.74
N ASN A 485 26.13 -6.17 -31.30
CA ASN A 485 25.31 -7.14 -30.60
C ASN A 485 25.81 -8.56 -30.89
N ARG A 486 25.51 -9.46 -29.96
CA ARG A 486 25.73 -10.88 -30.10
C ARG A 486 24.39 -11.61 -30.11
N LEU A 487 24.19 -12.43 -31.13
CA LEU A 487 23.04 -13.33 -31.27
C LEU A 487 23.57 -14.75 -31.42
N TYR A 488 23.13 -15.66 -30.55
CA TYR A 488 23.72 -16.98 -30.42
C TYR A 488 22.65 -18.04 -30.17
N ASN A 489 22.68 -19.12 -30.95
CA ASN A 489 21.75 -20.24 -30.79
C ASN A 489 20.26 -19.84 -30.87
N ASP A 490 19.97 -18.79 -31.62
CA ASP A 490 18.59 -18.38 -31.94
C ASP A 490 18.11 -19.15 -33.18
N THR A 491 16.83 -19.55 -33.23
CA THR A 491 16.31 -20.21 -34.45
C THR A 491 16.40 -19.26 -35.65
N VAL A 492 15.92 -18.02 -35.47
CA VAL A 492 16.18 -16.91 -36.40
C VAL A 492 16.98 -15.84 -35.69
N GLY A 493 18.14 -15.46 -36.22
CA GLY A 493 18.95 -14.38 -35.66
C GLY A 493 18.24 -13.04 -35.72
N ILE A 494 18.15 -12.43 -36.91
CA ILE A 494 17.52 -11.12 -37.10
C ILE A 494 16.42 -11.20 -38.17
N THR A 495 15.25 -10.63 -37.89
CA THR A 495 14.22 -10.32 -38.87
C THR A 495 14.08 -8.81 -39.04
N VAL A 496 14.15 -8.31 -40.28
CA VAL A 496 14.05 -6.87 -40.59
C VAL A 496 12.92 -6.61 -41.57
N SER A 497 12.05 -5.66 -41.24
CA SER A 497 11.01 -5.13 -42.14
C SER A 497 11.02 -3.60 -42.21
N SER A 498 12.12 -2.95 -41.82
CA SER A 498 12.30 -1.50 -41.76
C SER A 498 13.69 -1.07 -42.23
N LYS A 499 14.00 0.24 -42.14
CA LYS A 499 15.35 0.76 -42.37
C LYS A 499 16.27 0.35 -41.21
N ALA A 500 17.43 -0.21 -41.52
CA ALA A 500 18.37 -0.66 -40.50
C ALA A 500 19.82 -0.55 -40.95
N ASN A 501 20.69 -0.15 -40.02
CA ASN A 501 22.13 -0.26 -40.16
C ASN A 501 22.63 -1.37 -39.22
N ILE A 502 23.04 -2.50 -39.78
CA ILE A 502 23.46 -3.70 -39.05
C ILE A 502 24.97 -3.86 -39.21
N THR A 503 25.74 -3.47 -38.20
CA THR A 503 27.21 -3.43 -38.28
C THR A 503 27.93 -3.98 -37.06
N ASN A 504 29.10 -4.58 -37.24
CA ASN A 504 29.92 -5.07 -36.11
C ASN A 504 29.19 -6.05 -35.18
N ASN A 505 28.20 -6.80 -35.66
CA ASN A 505 27.51 -7.81 -34.85
C ASN A 505 28.12 -9.20 -35.07
N THR A 506 27.94 -10.09 -34.09
CA THR A 506 28.21 -11.52 -34.23
C THR A 506 26.89 -12.28 -34.16
N ILE A 507 26.58 -13.03 -35.23
CA ILE A 507 25.38 -13.85 -35.37
C ILE A 507 25.85 -15.26 -35.67
N SER A 508 25.61 -16.18 -34.75
CA SER A 508 26.21 -17.52 -34.77
C SER A 508 25.25 -18.59 -34.29
N ASP A 509 25.45 -19.82 -34.77
CA ASP A 509 24.69 -21.01 -34.37
C ASP A 509 23.18 -20.84 -34.59
N THR A 510 22.77 -20.22 -35.70
CA THR A 510 21.34 -19.98 -36.01
C THR A 510 20.82 -20.92 -37.10
N GLU A 511 19.50 -21.12 -37.21
CA GLU A 511 18.97 -21.79 -38.42
C GLU A 511 19.08 -20.85 -39.62
N VAL A 512 18.50 -19.66 -39.48
CA VAL A 512 18.59 -18.57 -40.45
C VAL A 512 19.14 -17.32 -39.76
N ALA A 513 20.28 -16.82 -40.23
CA ALA A 513 20.94 -15.71 -39.55
C ALA A 513 20.22 -14.37 -39.74
N VAL A 514 19.84 -14.01 -40.97
CA VAL A 514 19.10 -12.76 -41.25
C VAL A 514 17.97 -12.97 -42.26
N ILE A 515 16.75 -12.56 -41.91
CA ILE A 515 15.56 -12.51 -42.77
C ILE A 515 15.17 -11.06 -43.05
N LEU A 516 14.89 -10.74 -44.32
CA LEU A 516 14.65 -9.39 -44.79
C LEU A 516 13.37 -9.29 -45.63
N TYR A 517 12.36 -8.52 -45.19
CA TYR A 517 11.10 -8.34 -45.94
C TYR A 517 10.99 -7.00 -46.68
N ASN A 518 11.61 -5.93 -46.14
CA ASN A 518 11.69 -4.62 -46.78
C ASN A 518 13.12 -4.09 -46.63
N TYR A 519 13.93 -4.27 -47.66
CA TYR A 519 15.39 -4.19 -47.55
C TYR A 519 16.04 -3.23 -48.54
N ALA A 520 15.26 -2.35 -49.17
CA ALA A 520 15.81 -1.31 -50.06
C ALA A 520 16.64 -0.26 -49.32
N SER A 521 16.55 -0.19 -47.99
CA SER A 521 17.24 0.78 -47.14
C SER A 521 17.90 0.12 -45.92
N VAL A 522 18.33 -1.13 -46.09
CA VAL A 522 19.06 -1.88 -45.07
C VAL A 522 20.53 -1.94 -45.47
N THR A 523 21.43 -1.65 -44.53
CA THR A 523 22.88 -1.86 -44.71
C THR A 523 23.35 -2.96 -43.75
N ILE A 524 24.13 -3.90 -44.28
CA ILE A 524 24.69 -5.03 -43.51
C ILE A 524 26.17 -5.12 -43.86
N SER A 525 27.06 -4.70 -42.95
CA SER A 525 28.51 -4.71 -43.20
C SER A 525 29.29 -4.92 -41.90
N TYR A 526 30.50 -5.47 -42.00
CA TYR A 526 31.38 -5.72 -40.87
C TYR A 526 30.77 -6.63 -39.79
N ASN A 527 29.88 -7.55 -40.12
CA ASN A 527 29.36 -8.55 -39.19
C ASN A 527 30.10 -9.88 -39.32
N ASN A 528 30.13 -10.65 -38.23
CA ASN A 528 30.50 -12.06 -38.22
C ASN A 528 29.21 -12.89 -38.28
N ILE A 529 28.93 -13.51 -39.44
CA ILE A 529 27.75 -14.35 -39.66
C ILE A 529 28.24 -15.77 -39.90
N VAL A 530 28.18 -16.62 -38.87
CA VAL A 530 28.86 -17.92 -38.87
C VAL A 530 27.93 -19.04 -38.40
N ASN A 531 28.28 -20.30 -38.69
CA ASN A 531 27.60 -21.49 -38.19
C ASN A 531 26.06 -21.48 -38.33
N TYR A 532 25.54 -21.09 -39.49
CA TYR A 532 24.12 -21.21 -39.80
C TYR A 532 23.81 -22.57 -40.44
N SER A 533 22.63 -23.14 -40.17
CA SER A 533 22.26 -24.46 -40.72
C SER A 533 21.40 -24.42 -41.99
N ASN A 534 20.78 -23.28 -42.32
CA ASN A 534 19.92 -23.13 -43.50
C ASN A 534 20.38 -21.98 -44.40
N HIS A 535 20.15 -20.73 -43.99
CA HIS A 535 20.49 -19.55 -44.80
C HIS A 535 21.23 -18.48 -43.99
N SER A 536 22.24 -17.87 -44.59
CA SER A 536 22.95 -16.73 -44.00
C SER A 536 22.13 -15.44 -44.15
N ILE A 537 21.68 -15.17 -45.37
CA ILE A 537 20.75 -14.09 -45.71
C ILE A 537 19.55 -14.70 -46.41
N SER A 538 18.34 -14.34 -46.01
CA SER A 538 17.10 -14.75 -46.65
C SER A 538 16.21 -13.55 -46.98
N LEU A 539 16.09 -13.25 -48.28
CA LEU A 539 15.16 -12.25 -48.78
C LEU A 539 13.74 -12.81 -48.80
N GLY A 540 12.77 -12.00 -48.38
CA GLY A 540 11.34 -12.26 -48.42
C GLY A 540 10.57 -11.08 -49.01
N GLY A 541 9.28 -11.28 -49.27
CA GLY A 541 8.41 -10.26 -49.89
C GLY A 541 8.61 -10.14 -51.41
N THR A 542 8.22 -9.00 -51.98
CA THR A 542 8.23 -8.75 -53.45
C THR A 542 9.04 -7.51 -53.84
N SER A 543 9.98 -7.07 -53.00
CA SER A 543 10.58 -5.74 -53.16
C SER A 543 11.49 -5.58 -54.39
N GLY A 544 11.94 -6.68 -55.03
CA GLY A 544 12.71 -6.69 -56.29
C GLY A 544 14.07 -5.97 -56.28
N SER A 545 14.34 -5.13 -55.28
CA SER A 545 15.59 -4.38 -55.09
C SER A 545 16.75 -5.31 -54.83
N ASN A 546 17.94 -5.01 -55.36
CA ASN A 546 19.15 -5.74 -55.00
C ASN A 546 19.65 -5.29 -53.61
N LEU A 547 20.38 -6.16 -52.92
CA LEU A 547 20.97 -5.89 -51.61
C LEU A 547 22.47 -6.11 -51.69
N ASP A 548 23.24 -5.16 -51.17
CA ASP A 548 24.69 -5.30 -51.00
C ASP A 548 25.03 -5.56 -49.52
N VAL A 549 25.72 -6.67 -49.28
CA VAL A 549 26.18 -7.15 -47.98
C VAL A 549 27.71 -7.37 -47.99
N ALA A 550 28.44 -6.53 -48.70
CA ALA A 550 29.89 -6.52 -48.69
C ALA A 550 30.47 -6.28 -47.28
N TYR A 551 31.74 -6.68 -47.12
CA TYR A 551 32.55 -6.52 -45.91
C TYR A 551 32.04 -7.28 -44.68
N ASN A 552 31.34 -8.40 -44.85
CA ASN A 552 31.01 -9.32 -43.76
C ASN A 552 31.92 -10.56 -43.78
N TRP A 553 32.10 -11.19 -42.62
CA TRP A 553 32.75 -12.50 -42.46
C TRP A 553 31.68 -13.59 -42.39
N TRP A 554 31.84 -14.66 -43.18
CA TRP A 554 30.83 -15.70 -43.37
C TRP A 554 31.21 -17.07 -42.77
N GLY A 555 32.32 -17.13 -42.01
CA GLY A 555 32.88 -18.38 -41.50
C GLY A 555 33.79 -19.14 -42.49
N THR A 556 33.90 -18.65 -43.73
CA THR A 556 34.69 -19.25 -44.80
C THR A 556 35.15 -18.20 -45.80
N VAL A 557 36.18 -18.52 -46.58
CA VAL A 557 36.63 -17.73 -47.75
C VAL A 557 36.18 -18.32 -49.09
N ASP A 558 35.45 -19.43 -49.07
CA ASP A 558 34.88 -20.04 -50.27
C ASP A 558 33.65 -19.25 -50.76
N ALA A 559 33.85 -18.46 -51.82
CA ALA A 559 32.81 -17.66 -52.43
C ALA A 559 31.61 -18.47 -52.95
N GLN A 560 31.79 -19.74 -53.34
CA GLN A 560 30.67 -20.59 -53.78
C GLN A 560 29.81 -21.02 -52.59
N ALA A 561 30.44 -21.41 -51.49
CA ALA A 561 29.74 -21.76 -50.26
C ALA A 561 28.94 -20.55 -49.72
N ILE A 562 29.54 -19.36 -49.72
CA ILE A 562 28.86 -18.12 -49.33
C ILE A 562 27.66 -17.86 -50.25
N ASN A 563 27.85 -17.92 -51.57
CA ASN A 563 26.78 -17.64 -52.54
C ASN A 563 25.57 -18.59 -52.37
N ILE A 564 25.81 -19.90 -52.18
CA ILE A 564 24.75 -20.90 -51.99
C ILE A 564 23.99 -20.68 -50.67
N SER A 565 24.64 -20.14 -49.64
CA SER A 565 23.97 -19.89 -48.36
C SER A 565 22.89 -18.79 -48.40
N MET A 566 22.84 -17.96 -49.44
CA MET A 566 21.97 -16.77 -49.50
C MET A 566 20.69 -17.06 -50.29
N ARG A 567 19.52 -16.99 -49.66
CA ARG A 567 18.22 -17.11 -50.34
C ARG A 567 17.81 -15.80 -51.00
N ASP A 568 18.01 -15.69 -52.31
CA ASP A 568 17.76 -14.49 -53.13
C ASP A 568 17.14 -14.85 -54.50
N TYR A 569 17.31 -14.00 -55.53
CA TYR A 569 16.81 -14.19 -56.89
C TYR A 569 17.06 -15.58 -57.50
N LYS A 570 18.16 -16.26 -57.12
CA LYS A 570 18.46 -17.60 -57.66
C LYS A 570 17.50 -18.70 -57.16
N TYR A 571 16.84 -18.45 -56.03
CA TYR A 571 15.83 -19.33 -55.45
C TYR A 571 14.40 -18.89 -55.81
N ASP A 572 14.16 -17.59 -55.97
CA ASP A 572 12.86 -17.03 -56.33
C ASP A 572 13.05 -15.77 -57.18
N PHE A 573 12.61 -15.85 -58.44
CA PHE A 573 12.79 -14.79 -59.43
C PHE A 573 12.02 -13.49 -59.12
N ASN A 574 11.18 -13.47 -58.08
CA ASN A 574 10.51 -12.25 -57.59
C ASN A 574 11.34 -11.47 -56.56
N LEU A 575 12.45 -12.03 -56.09
CA LEU A 575 13.37 -11.40 -55.14
C LEU A 575 14.49 -10.64 -55.85
N GLY A 576 15.21 -9.80 -55.11
CA GLY A 576 16.43 -9.18 -55.61
C GLY A 576 17.65 -10.09 -55.56
N LYS A 577 18.77 -9.64 -56.15
CA LYS A 577 20.08 -10.32 -56.01
C LYS A 577 20.81 -9.81 -54.78
N VAL A 578 21.52 -10.70 -54.08
CA VAL A 578 22.42 -10.34 -52.99
C VAL A 578 23.86 -10.31 -53.51
N SER A 579 24.54 -9.16 -53.41
CA SER A 579 25.99 -9.05 -53.62
C SER A 579 26.73 -9.08 -52.30
N PHE A 580 27.85 -9.78 -52.24
CA PHE A 580 28.63 -9.94 -51.01
C PHE A 580 30.13 -9.71 -51.20
N THR A 581 30.54 -9.22 -52.38
CA THR A 581 31.94 -8.98 -52.73
C THR A 581 32.27 -7.49 -52.68
N PRO A 582 33.36 -7.07 -52.02
CA PRO A 582 34.31 -7.90 -51.27
C PRO A 582 33.71 -8.47 -49.97
N PHE A 583 34.15 -9.65 -49.52
CA PHE A 583 33.87 -10.21 -48.19
C PHE A 583 35.15 -10.28 -47.37
N LEU A 584 35.04 -10.33 -46.03
CA LEU A 584 36.19 -10.42 -45.14
C LEU A 584 36.86 -11.81 -45.25
N THR A 585 38.17 -11.86 -45.10
CA THR A 585 38.96 -13.11 -45.13
C THR A 585 39.24 -13.70 -43.75
N GLU A 586 38.91 -12.96 -42.70
CA GLU A 586 39.02 -13.32 -41.30
C GLU A 586 37.84 -12.71 -40.51
N PRO A 587 37.52 -13.23 -39.32
CA PRO A 587 36.49 -12.63 -38.47
C PRO A 587 36.78 -11.15 -38.20
N ASN A 588 35.74 -10.30 -38.24
CA ASN A 588 35.85 -8.91 -37.83
C ASN A 588 36.16 -8.83 -36.32
N PRO A 589 37.32 -8.30 -35.90
CA PRO A 589 37.69 -8.20 -34.49
C PRO A 589 36.92 -7.09 -33.74
N GLN A 590 36.26 -6.18 -34.45
CA GLN A 590 35.42 -5.14 -33.84
C GLN A 590 34.02 -5.63 -33.45
N ALA A 591 33.64 -6.82 -33.93
CA ALA A 591 32.39 -7.45 -33.54
C ALA A 591 32.52 -8.17 -32.20
N THR A 592 31.40 -8.30 -31.50
CA THR A 592 31.35 -8.86 -30.14
C THR A 592 31.78 -10.33 -30.12
N SER A 593 32.63 -10.71 -29.17
CA SER A 593 33.19 -12.07 -29.06
C SER A 593 32.12 -13.15 -28.87
N ASP A 594 32.41 -14.37 -29.35
CA ASP A 594 31.56 -15.56 -29.26
C ASP A 594 31.77 -16.40 -27.96
N THR A 595 32.35 -15.84 -26.90
CA THR A 595 32.47 -16.48 -25.57
C THR A 595 31.19 -16.43 -24.73
N VAL A 596 30.71 -17.56 -24.20
CA VAL A 596 29.48 -17.63 -23.36
C VAL A 596 29.57 -16.65 -22.17
N PRO A 597 28.54 -15.83 -21.89
CA PRO A 597 28.54 -14.91 -20.74
C PRO A 597 28.56 -15.67 -19.39
N GLU A 598 29.29 -15.16 -18.40
CA GLU A 598 29.18 -15.66 -17.03
C GLU A 598 27.86 -15.17 -16.40
N PHE A 599 27.10 -16.08 -15.77
CA PHE A 599 25.87 -15.73 -15.05
C PHE A 599 26.22 -14.96 -13.76
N PRO A 600 25.67 -13.74 -13.54
CA PRO A 600 25.94 -13.02 -12.32
C PRO A 600 25.33 -13.74 -11.09
N SER A 601 26.14 -13.95 -10.05
CA SER A 601 25.73 -14.70 -8.84
C SER A 601 24.56 -14.08 -8.08
N TRP A 602 24.35 -12.77 -8.20
CA TRP A 602 23.23 -12.04 -7.60
C TRP A 602 21.86 -12.34 -8.24
N ILE A 603 21.82 -13.05 -9.37
CA ILE A 603 20.57 -13.49 -10.02
C ILE A 603 20.04 -14.79 -9.39
N ILE A 604 20.92 -15.63 -8.86
CA ILE A 604 20.57 -16.94 -8.29
C ILE A 604 20.00 -16.79 -6.87
N LEU A 605 20.49 -15.81 -6.09
CA LEU A 605 20.14 -15.62 -4.68
C LEU A 605 18.68 -15.15 -4.43
N PRO A 606 18.10 -14.19 -5.18
CA PRO A 606 16.73 -13.70 -4.97
C PRO A 606 15.66 -14.76 -5.24
N LEU A 607 15.81 -15.59 -6.29
CA LEU A 607 14.88 -16.69 -6.60
C LEU A 607 14.71 -17.66 -5.42
N PHE A 608 15.82 -18.05 -4.78
CA PHE A 608 15.81 -18.90 -3.60
C PHE A 608 15.21 -18.18 -2.39
N LEU A 609 15.46 -16.87 -2.23
CA LEU A 609 14.92 -16.08 -1.13
C LEU A 609 13.40 -15.92 -1.23
N VAL A 610 12.86 -15.62 -2.43
CA VAL A 610 11.41 -15.49 -2.67
C VAL A 610 10.68 -16.78 -2.39
N ALA A 611 11.16 -17.90 -2.94
CA ALA A 611 10.56 -19.21 -2.66
C ALA A 611 10.57 -19.53 -1.16
N THR A 612 11.67 -19.22 -0.47
CA THR A 612 11.79 -19.46 0.98
C THR A 612 10.86 -18.55 1.79
N VAL A 613 10.79 -17.26 1.46
CA VAL A 613 9.92 -16.30 2.15
C VAL A 613 8.45 -16.60 1.87
N ALA A 614 8.06 -16.93 0.64
CA ALA A 614 6.70 -17.36 0.30
C ALA A 614 6.28 -18.61 1.10
N VAL A 615 7.17 -19.61 1.22
CA VAL A 615 6.94 -20.80 2.04
C VAL A 615 6.79 -20.44 3.53
N VAL A 616 7.60 -19.51 4.05
CA VAL A 616 7.50 -19.02 5.44
C VAL A 616 6.19 -18.25 5.67
N SER A 617 5.77 -17.42 4.72
CA SER A 617 4.52 -16.64 4.76
C SER A 617 3.29 -17.56 4.76
N VAL A 618 3.27 -18.59 3.90
CA VAL A 618 2.24 -19.63 3.87
C VAL A 618 2.22 -20.40 5.19
N ARG A 619 3.38 -20.76 5.75
CA ARG A 619 3.47 -21.43 7.06
C ARG A 619 2.98 -20.55 8.21
N LYS A 620 3.32 -19.26 8.25
CA LYS A 620 2.78 -18.32 9.23
C LYS A 620 1.25 -18.23 9.10
N LYS A 621 0.71 -18.04 7.89
CA LYS A 621 -0.74 -18.03 7.62
C LYS A 621 -1.46 -19.28 8.13
N SER A 622 -0.82 -20.45 8.03
CA SER A 622 -1.34 -21.71 8.59
C SER A 622 -1.32 -21.75 10.13
N MET A 623 -0.34 -21.13 10.79
CA MET A 623 -0.26 -21.13 12.26
C MET A 623 -1.29 -20.18 12.90
N TRP A 624 -1.60 -19.05 12.27
CA TRP A 624 -2.61 -18.11 12.78
C TRP A 624 -4.04 -18.67 12.65
N ARG A 625 -4.35 -19.41 11.58
CA ARG A 625 -5.66 -20.10 11.44
C ARG A 625 -5.89 -21.23 12.45
N ASN A 626 -4.83 -21.76 13.06
CA ASN A 626 -4.91 -22.81 14.08
C ASN A 626 -4.96 -22.26 15.52
N ARG A 627 -4.97 -20.93 15.69
CA ARG A 627 -5.04 -20.24 16.99
C ARG A 627 -6.28 -19.34 17.17
N ALA A 628 -7.15 -19.27 16.16
CA ALA A 628 -8.54 -18.84 16.28
C ALA A 628 -9.41 -20.11 16.38
#